data_AF-A0A9D7PZE1-F1
#
_entry.id   AF-A0A9D7PZE1-F1
#
_cell.length_a   1.000
_cell.length_b   1.000
_cell.length_c   1.000
_cell.angle_alpha   90.00
_cell.angle_beta   90.00
_cell.angle_gamma   90.00
#
_symmetry.space_group_name_H-M   'P 1'
#
loop_
_entity.id
_entity.type
_entity.pdbx_description
1 polymer ?
#
loop_
_entity_poly.entity_id
_entity_poly.type
_entity_poly.pdbx_seq_one_letter_code
_entity_poly.pdbx_strand_id
1 'polypeptide(L)'
;MDKKYNSEYAILKARELADELRKNKINVLGVFLFGSFADKSKTDFEWSDIDIAIISDDFTGSRFDDNLRLIPISLKIDPRIETHPFTSEDFENSPFAKDEILAKV
;
A
#
# COMPACT_ATOMS: atom_id res chain seq x y z
N MET A 1 1.92 -18.71 19.75
CA MET A 1 2.21 -19.08 18.35
C MET A 1 2.23 -17.78 17.58
N ASP A 2 3.37 -17.40 17.01
CA ASP A 2 3.42 -16.24 16.14
C ASP A 2 2.56 -16.55 14.91
N LYS A 3 1.47 -15.80 14.73
CA LYS A 3 0.63 -15.95 13.54
C LYS A 3 1.47 -15.58 12.33
N LYS A 4 1.48 -16.44 11.31
CA LYS A 4 2.21 -16.22 10.04
C LYS A 4 1.92 -14.84 9.45
N TYR A 5 0.68 -14.39 9.54
CA TYR A 5 0.24 -13.07 9.08
C TYR A 5 0.01 -12.17 10.28
N ASN A 6 0.74 -11.06 10.31
CA ASN A 6 0.70 -10.03 11.33
C ASN A 6 1.17 -8.69 10.70
N SER A 7 1.19 -7.62 11.48
CA SER A 7 1.62 -6.30 10.99
C SER A 7 3.07 -6.28 10.50
N GLU A 8 3.99 -7.04 11.11
CA GLU A 8 5.39 -7.11 10.67
C GLU A 8 5.51 -7.74 9.28
N TYR A 9 4.73 -8.80 9.01
CA TYR A 9 4.64 -9.41 7.69
C TYR A 9 4.16 -8.40 6.64
N ALA A 10 3.11 -7.64 6.95
CA ALA A 10 2.57 -6.63 6.04
C ALA A 10 3.56 -5.47 5.79
N ILE A 11 4.28 -5.02 6.83
CA ILE A 11 5.35 -4.02 6.70
C ILE A 11 6.47 -4.54 5.80
N LEU A 12 6.85 -5.82 5.93
CA LEU A 12 7.84 -6.43 5.06
C LEU A 12 7.38 -6.44 3.60
N LYS A 13 6.14 -6.84 3.32
CA LYS A 13 5.57 -6.82 1.97
C LYS A 13 5.51 -5.40 1.38
N ALA A 14 5.16 -4.39 2.18
CA ALA A 14 5.15 -3.00 1.75
C ALA A 14 6.55 -2.48 1.38
N ARG A 15 7.58 -2.90 2.13
CA ARG A 15 8.99 -2.58 1.81
C ARG A 15 9.45 -3.24 0.52
N GLU A 16 9.15 -4.53 0.35
CA GLU A 16 9.47 -5.26 -0.88
C GLU A 16 8.80 -4.61 -2.11
N LEU A 17 7.54 -4.19 -1.97
CA LEU A 17 6.83 -3.47 -3.02
C LEU A 17 7.52 -2.13 -3.35
N ALA A 18 7.84 -1.32 -2.33
CA ALA A 18 8.55 -0.06 -2.53
C ALA A 18 9.86 -0.23 -3.30
N ASP A 19 10.64 -1.26 -2.97
CA ASP A 19 11.91 -1.55 -3.63
C ASP A 19 11.72 -2.03 -5.06
N GLU A 20 10.70 -2.86 -5.32
CA GLU A 20 10.41 -3.34 -6.67
C GLU A 20 9.89 -2.21 -7.56
N LEU A 21 9.07 -1.29 -7.04
CA LEU A 21 8.62 -0.11 -7.78
C LEU A 21 9.79 0.80 -8.18
N ARG A 22 10.76 1.01 -7.28
CA ARG A 22 11.98 1.78 -7.60
C ARG A 22 12.81 1.12 -8.70
N LYS A 23 12.95 -0.21 -8.69
CA LYS A 23 13.64 -0.94 -9.78
C LYS A 23 12.92 -0.79 -11.12
N ASN A 24 11.60 -0.68 -11.10
CA ASN A 24 10.76 -0.40 -12.26
C ASN A 24 10.69 1.10 -12.62
N LYS A 25 11.61 1.91 -12.08
CA LYS A 25 11.77 3.35 -12.36
C LYS A 25 10.54 4.20 -11.99
N ILE A 26 9.80 3.79 -10.97
CA ILE A 26 8.77 4.61 -10.35
C ILE A 26 9.41 5.33 -9.15
N ASN A 27 9.38 6.65 -9.15
CA ASN A 27 9.87 7.50 -8.09
C ASN A 27 8.91 7.51 -6.89
N VAL A 28 9.08 6.55 -6.00
CA VAL A 28 8.23 6.41 -4.80
C VAL A 28 8.58 7.48 -3.76
N LEU A 29 7.66 8.41 -3.54
CA LEU A 29 7.75 9.48 -2.54
C LEU A 29 7.34 9.00 -1.15
N GLY A 30 6.37 8.09 -1.08
CA GLY A 30 5.87 7.54 0.18
C GLY A 30 5.17 6.20 -0.01
N VAL A 31 5.22 5.36 1.02
CA VAL A 31 4.47 4.09 1.11
C VAL A 31 3.90 3.97 2.51
N PHE A 32 2.59 3.76 2.59
CA PHE A 32 1.89 3.65 3.86
C PHE A 32 1.11 2.33 3.88
N LEU A 33 1.35 1.54 4.93
CA LEU A 33 0.47 0.43 5.28
C LEU A 33 -0.71 1.02 6.06
N PHE A 34 -1.93 0.70 5.63
CA PHE A 34 -3.14 1.12 6.32
C PHE A 34 -4.12 -0.06 6.42
N GLY A 35 -5.39 0.25 6.71
CA GLY A 35 -6.43 -0.76 6.73
C GLY A 35 -6.26 -1.79 7.85
N SER A 36 -6.56 -3.05 7.55
CA SER A 36 -6.69 -4.09 8.58
C SER A 36 -5.39 -4.35 9.34
N PHE A 37 -4.26 -4.49 8.64
CA PHE A 37 -2.95 -4.81 9.23
C PHE A 37 -2.34 -3.65 10.04
N ALA A 38 -2.81 -2.42 9.85
CA ALA A 38 -2.42 -1.26 10.66
C ALA A 38 -3.24 -1.13 11.96
N ASP A 39 -4.38 -1.80 12.06
CA ASP A 39 -5.26 -1.74 13.22
C ASP A 39 -4.79 -2.69 14.33
N LYS A 40 -4.25 -2.12 15.41
CA LYS A 40 -3.75 -2.86 16.57
C LYS A 40 -4.82 -3.64 17.34
N SER A 41 -6.10 -3.33 17.14
CA SER A 41 -7.20 -4.08 17.76
C SER A 41 -7.52 -5.39 17.04
N LYS A 42 -7.09 -5.52 15.78
CA LYS A 42 -7.29 -6.73 14.98
C LYS A 42 -6.19 -7.74 15.25
N THR A 43 -6.58 -9.01 15.30
CA THR A 43 -5.65 -10.12 15.57
C THR A 43 -5.78 -11.26 14.56
N ASP A 44 -6.73 -11.20 13.63
CA ASP A 44 -6.93 -12.19 12.58
C ASP A 44 -6.81 -11.56 11.20
N PHE A 45 -5.90 -12.10 10.40
CA PHE A 45 -5.43 -11.52 9.14
C PHE A 45 -5.28 -12.58 8.03
N GLU A 46 -5.80 -13.78 8.24
CA GLU A 46 -5.64 -14.89 7.30
C GLU A 46 -6.21 -14.56 5.92
N TRP A 47 -7.36 -13.89 5.90
CA TRP A 47 -8.12 -13.53 4.70
C TRP A 47 -8.14 -12.03 4.44
N SER A 48 -7.31 -11.26 5.16
CA SER A 48 -7.25 -9.82 5.00
C SER A 48 -6.31 -9.42 3.89
N ASP A 49 -6.72 -8.40 3.13
CA ASP A 49 -5.87 -7.69 2.19
C ASP A 49 -4.79 -6.90 2.92
N ILE A 50 -3.67 -6.67 2.23
CA ILE A 50 -2.57 -5.81 2.65
C ILE A 50 -2.74 -4.47 1.93
N ASP A 51 -3.49 -3.57 2.56
CA ASP A 51 -3.82 -2.26 2.01
C ASP A 51 -2.59 -1.35 2.02
N ILE A 52 -2.08 -0.98 0.84
CA ILE A 52 -0.87 -0.18 0.70
C ILE A 52 -1.15 1.05 -0.16
N ALA A 53 -1.00 2.23 0.43
CA ALA A 53 -1.01 3.49 -0.29
C ALA A 53 0.40 3.83 -0.80
N ILE A 54 0.50 4.22 -2.06
CA ILE A 54 1.76 4.54 -2.73
C ILE A 54 1.65 5.96 -3.27
N ILE A 55 2.57 6.82 -2.90
CA ILE A 55 2.62 8.21 -3.34
C ILE A 55 3.74 8.34 -4.36
N SER A 56 3.41 8.79 -5.56
CA SER A 56 4.37 9.10 -6.63
C SER A 56 3.76 10.08 -7.62
N ASP A 57 4.52 11.10 -8.00
CA ASP A 57 4.14 12.03 -9.07
C ASP A 57 4.36 11.45 -10.48
N ASP A 58 4.90 10.22 -10.59
CA ASP A 58 4.92 9.45 -11.84
C ASP A 58 3.58 8.76 -12.14
N PHE A 59 2.61 8.87 -11.23
CA PHE A 59 1.24 8.40 -11.42
C PHE A 59 0.41 9.43 -12.18
N THR A 60 -0.63 8.93 -12.84
CA THR A 60 -1.50 9.73 -13.70
C THR A 60 -2.62 10.45 -12.93
N GLY A 61 -2.87 10.03 -11.68
CA GLY A 61 -4.05 10.42 -10.90
C GLY A 61 -5.28 9.55 -11.19
N SER A 62 -5.24 8.72 -12.24
CA SER A 62 -6.25 7.71 -12.53
C SER A 62 -5.91 6.42 -11.78
N ARG A 63 -6.65 6.15 -10.70
CA ARG A 63 -6.49 4.92 -9.91
C ARG A 63 -6.53 3.65 -10.76
N PHE A 64 -7.37 3.63 -11.80
CA PHE A 64 -7.47 2.49 -12.70
C PHE A 64 -6.18 2.29 -13.51
N ASP A 65 -5.72 3.34 -14.20
CA ASP A 65 -4.54 3.27 -15.07
C ASP A 65 -3.25 3.04 -14.27
N ASP A 66 -3.14 3.66 -13.10
CA ASP A 66 -2.00 3.47 -12.21
C ASP A 66 -1.99 2.05 -11.63
N ASN A 67 -3.15 1.50 -11.25
CA ASN A 67 -3.22 0.10 -10.80
C ASN A 67 -2.92 -0.92 -11.90
N LEU A 68 -3.21 -0.64 -13.18
CA LEU A 68 -2.78 -1.52 -14.28
C LEU A 68 -1.26 -1.69 -14.32
N ARG A 69 -0.50 -0.68 -13.88
CA ARG A 69 0.97 -0.72 -13.78
C ARG A 69 1.44 -1.44 -12.50
N LEU A 70 0.71 -1.29 -11.40
CA LEU A 70 1.10 -1.78 -10.08
C LEU A 70 0.73 -3.24 -9.82
N ILE A 71 -0.48 -3.66 -10.23
CA ILE A 71 -1.02 -5.00 -9.95
C ILE A 71 -0.08 -6.13 -10.42
N PRO A 72 0.49 -6.10 -11.64
CA PRO A 72 1.41 -7.16 -12.08
C PRO A 72 2.67 -7.29 -11.22
N ILE A 73 3.08 -6.22 -10.54
CA ILE A 73 4.23 -6.19 -9.63
C ILE A 73 3.80 -6.70 -8.26
N SER A 74 2.70 -6.17 -7.70
CA SER A 74 2.21 -6.55 -6.37
C SER A 74 1.84 -8.03 -6.30
N LEU A 75 1.19 -8.58 -7.33
CA LEU A 75 0.82 -10.00 -7.41
C LEU A 75 2.02 -10.96 -7.34
N LYS A 76 3.21 -10.53 -7.78
CA LYS A 76 4.44 -11.34 -7.67
C LYS A 76 5.02 -11.36 -6.27
N ILE A 77 4.67 -10.36 -5.45
CA ILE A 77 5.16 -10.19 -4.09
C ILE A 77 4.23 -10.92 -3.11
N ASP A 78 2.95 -10.54 -3.12
CA ASP A 78 1.91 -11.20 -2.35
C ASP A 78 0.55 -10.87 -3.01
N PRO A 79 -0.26 -11.88 -3.38
CA PRO A 79 -1.52 -11.66 -4.07
C PRO A 79 -2.58 -10.94 -3.23
N ARG A 80 -2.35 -10.77 -1.92
CA ARG A 80 -3.24 -10.02 -1.02
C ARG A 80 -2.94 -8.53 -1.01
N ILE A 81 -1.90 -8.06 -1.69
CA ILE A 81 -1.60 -6.62 -1.74
C ILE A 81 -2.65 -5.91 -2.58
N GLU A 82 -3.38 -4.99 -1.94
CA GLU A 82 -4.26 -4.04 -2.61
C GLU A 82 -3.57 -2.66 -2.66
N THR A 83 -3.37 -2.13 -3.87
CA THR A 83 -2.65 -0.87 -4.08
C THR A 83 -3.59 0.32 -4.22
N HIS A 84 -3.26 1.39 -3.51
CA HIS A 84 -3.93 2.68 -3.58
C HIS A 84 -2.93 3.75 -4.04
N PRO A 85 -2.79 3.95 -5.37
CA PRO A 85 -1.89 4.96 -5.90
C PRO A 85 -2.45 6.37 -5.70
N PHE A 86 -1.56 7.30 -5.41
CA PHE A 86 -1.84 8.73 -5.33
C PHE A 86 -0.68 9.53 -5.93
N THR A 87 -0.99 10.61 -6.65
CA THR A 87 -0.04 11.72 -6.79
C THR A 87 0.14 12.42 -5.43
N SER A 88 1.20 13.20 -5.26
CA SER A 88 1.37 13.98 -4.02
C SER A 88 0.19 14.93 -3.77
N GLU A 89 -0.28 15.60 -4.83
CA GLU A 89 -1.43 16.51 -4.79
C GLU A 89 -2.73 15.77 -4.41
N ASP A 90 -3.01 14.61 -5.02
CA ASP A 90 -4.19 13.82 -4.69
C ASP A 90 -4.16 13.33 -3.24
N PHE A 91 -3.00 12.91 -2.76
CA PHE A 91 -2.84 12.43 -1.40
C PHE A 91 -3.11 13.52 -0.36
N GLU A 92 -2.58 14.73 -0.57
CA GLU A 92 -2.78 15.87 0.33
C GLU A 92 -4.24 16.35 0.35
N ASN A 93 -4.93 16.26 -0.80
CA ASN A 93 -6.30 16.75 -0.94
C ASN A 93 -7.36 15.68 -0.66
N SER A 94 -7.00 14.40 -0.56
CA SER A 94 -7.95 13.31 -0.37
C SER A 94 -8.48 13.25 1.07
N PRO A 95 -9.81 13.39 1.28
CA PRO A 95 -10.41 13.12 2.59
C PRO A 95 -10.15 11.70 3.06
N PHE A 96 -10.19 10.74 2.14
CA PHE A 96 -9.87 9.34 2.43
C PHE A 96 -8.44 9.17 2.94
N ALA A 97 -7.45 9.81 2.30
CA ALA A 97 -6.07 9.73 2.79
C ALA A 97 -5.92 10.34 4.19
N LYS A 98 -6.61 11.45 4.47
CA LYS A 98 -6.61 12.06 5.80
C LYS A 98 -7.22 11.14 6.85
N ASP A 99 -8.40 10.61 6.59
CA ASP A 99 -9.20 9.91 7.59
C ASP A 99 -8.77 8.45 7.79
N GLU A 100 -8.35 7.76 6.73
CA GLU A 100 -8.04 6.33 6.78
C GLU A 100 -6.55 6.00 6.76
N ILE A 101 -5.72 6.85 6.17
CA ILE A 101 -4.28 6.60 6.04
C ILE A 101 -3.52 7.39 7.10
N LEU A 102 -3.70 8.72 7.16
CA LEU A 102 -2.91 9.58 8.03
C LEU A 102 -3.40 9.63 9.48
N ALA A 103 -4.71 9.48 9.73
CA ALA A 103 -5.24 9.51 11.10
C ALA A 103 -4.77 8.32 11.98
N LYS A 104 -4.19 7.28 11.35
CA LYS A 104 -3.75 6.05 12.01
C LYS A 104 -2.21 5.89 12.02
N VAL A 105 -1.48 6.88 11.50
CA VAL A 105 0.00 6.93 11.48
C VAL A 105 0.54 7.70 12.69
#